data_AF-A0A8K0XXK8-F1
#
_entry.id   AF-A0A8K0XXK8-F1
#
_cell.length_a   1.000
_cell.length_b   1.000
_cell.length_c   1.000
_cell.angle_alpha   90.00
_cell.angle_beta   90.00
_cell.angle_gamma   90.00
#
_symmetry.space_group_name_H-M   'P 1'
#
loop_
_entity.id
_entity.type
_entity.pdbx_description
1 polymer ?
#
loop_
_entity_poly.entity_id
_entity_poly.type
_entity_poly.pdbx_seq_one_letter_code
_entity_poly.pdbx_strand_id
1 'polypeptide(L)'
;MDLSDLIKRIGIKSSTKRNEALNTYIENSDKKREKLEMLLSEFLRITSDKSAPDLKRSGWVENYYNYIYNNINNFDFNIFDVNQLTSNVQPYIKDDPSNNSKFGLFLSALKDDPSNNSKFGLFLSALINKNIKGGEKIQIITSIPIHYLFYKLENPEAYVNIAGAGLGLFADNSKIYADKAGDDAGYNMQNCELHVKKAGDWLGSGAINSTIYAYEVEDYAGYNIQSCELHVKKAGNRLGADAKNSKVYADEAGINAGSNMKNSELFIYKLNGNLADSCFEGNNEIYLGEESYKKLIQDYPKYINKVKLWEKTT
;
A
#
# COMPACT_ATOMS: atom_id res chain seq x y z
N MET A 1 -15.03 -19.88 23.94
CA MET A 1 -14.29 -19.77 25.21
C MET A 1 -14.48 -18.36 25.71
N ASP A 2 -15.09 -18.17 26.88
CA ASP A 2 -15.48 -16.86 27.40
C ASP A 2 -14.28 -16.16 28.09
N LEU A 3 -14.17 -14.85 27.89
CA LEU A 3 -13.07 -13.99 28.32
C LEU A 3 -12.94 -13.93 29.86
N SER A 4 -14.03 -14.25 30.56
CA SER A 4 -14.12 -14.28 32.03
C SER A 4 -13.23 -15.36 32.68
N ASP A 5 -12.98 -16.48 32.00
CA ASP A 5 -12.15 -17.58 32.50
C ASP A 5 -10.64 -17.32 32.40
N LEU A 6 -10.23 -16.42 31.50
CA LEU A 6 -8.82 -16.08 31.27
C LEU A 6 -8.25 -15.20 32.40
N ILE A 7 -9.11 -14.36 33.01
CA ILE A 7 -8.71 -13.36 34.01
C ILE A 7 -8.42 -14.01 35.38
N LYS A 8 -9.11 -15.10 35.74
CA LYS A 8 -8.96 -15.76 37.05
C LYS A 8 -7.64 -16.52 37.23
N ARG A 9 -6.90 -16.83 36.17
CA ARG A 9 -5.72 -17.74 36.24
C ARG A 9 -4.38 -17.06 36.49
N ILE A 10 -4.28 -15.72 36.46
CA ILE A 10 -2.99 -14.99 36.37
C ILE A 10 -2.54 -14.40 37.72
N GLY A 11 -2.72 -15.12 38.84
CA GLY A 11 -2.37 -14.60 40.18
C GLY A 11 -0.87 -14.26 40.34
N ILE A 12 -0.53 -13.01 40.69
CA ILE A 12 0.85 -12.55 40.94
C ILE A 12 0.96 -11.81 42.29
N LYS A 13 1.97 -12.16 43.12
CA LYS A 13 2.42 -11.47 44.35
C LYS A 13 3.89 -10.99 44.19
N SER A 14 4.26 -9.86 44.80
CA SER A 14 5.48 -9.06 44.52
C SER A 14 6.55 -8.99 45.63
N SER A 15 7.75 -8.46 45.32
CA SER A 15 8.74 -7.88 46.27
C SER A 15 9.62 -6.75 45.65
N THR A 16 10.21 -5.87 46.47
CA THR A 16 9.95 -4.41 46.40
C THR A 16 11.08 -3.44 45.95
N LYS A 17 12.24 -3.86 45.43
CA LYS A 17 13.32 -2.90 45.03
C LYS A 17 13.77 -2.95 43.56
N ARG A 18 13.23 -3.86 42.76
CA ARG A 18 13.22 -3.78 41.28
C ARG A 18 12.13 -2.85 40.76
N ASN A 19 11.40 -2.18 41.65
CA ASN A 19 10.08 -1.64 41.34
C ASN A 19 10.10 -0.31 40.61
N GLU A 20 11.09 0.58 40.68
CA GLU A 20 10.91 1.90 40.02
C GLU A 20 11.11 1.85 38.51
N ALA A 21 12.23 1.31 38.01
CA ALA A 21 12.44 1.13 36.57
C ALA A 21 11.46 0.09 35.97
N LEU A 22 11.11 -0.95 36.74
CA LEU A 22 10.11 -1.93 36.33
C LEU A 22 8.70 -1.35 36.41
N ASN A 23 8.35 -0.48 37.37
CA ASN A 23 7.06 0.20 37.42
C ASN A 23 6.97 1.27 36.33
N THR A 24 8.03 2.00 35.99
CA THR A 24 7.98 2.92 34.83
C THR A 24 7.88 2.14 33.52
N TYR A 25 8.53 0.98 33.41
CA TYR A 25 8.36 0.07 32.27
C TYR A 25 6.97 -0.57 32.23
N ILE A 26 6.45 -0.99 33.37
CA ILE A 26 5.12 -1.61 33.54
C ILE A 26 4.03 -0.57 33.32
N GLU A 27 4.09 0.62 33.92
CA GLU A 27 3.16 1.73 33.70
C GLU A 27 3.17 2.20 32.25
N ASN A 28 4.35 2.26 31.60
CA ASN A 28 4.42 2.53 30.17
C ASN A 28 3.86 1.38 29.34
N SER A 29 4.00 0.13 29.78
CA SER A 29 3.43 -1.04 29.09
C SER A 29 1.91 -1.17 29.29
N ASP A 30 1.40 -0.78 30.46
CA ASP A 30 -0.01 -0.83 30.83
C ASP A 30 -0.77 0.29 30.14
N LYS A 31 -0.25 1.53 30.14
CA LYS A 31 -0.80 2.63 29.34
C LYS A 31 -0.80 2.32 27.83
N LYS A 32 0.23 1.65 27.33
CA LYS A 32 0.29 1.19 25.92
C LYS A 32 -0.76 0.11 25.63
N ARG A 33 -0.93 -0.84 26.56
CA ARG A 33 -1.91 -1.91 26.45
C ARG A 33 -3.34 -1.37 26.50
N GLU A 34 -3.62 -0.42 27.38
CA GLU A 34 -4.91 0.26 27.47
C GLU A 34 -5.28 0.97 26.16
N LYS A 35 -4.33 1.74 25.58
CA LYS A 35 -4.55 2.41 24.28
C LYS A 35 -4.84 1.42 23.15
N LEU A 36 -4.13 0.29 23.12
CA LEU A 36 -4.35 -0.77 22.15
C LEU A 36 -5.71 -1.46 22.35
N GLU A 37 -6.07 -1.77 23.60
CA GLU A 37 -7.38 -2.35 23.93
C GLU A 37 -8.53 -1.38 23.57
N MET A 38 -8.34 -0.08 23.77
CA MET A 38 -9.27 0.95 23.31
C MET A 38 -9.42 0.97 21.79
N LEU A 39 -8.31 0.91 21.04
CA LEU A 39 -8.33 0.91 19.56
C LEU A 39 -9.04 -0.34 19.02
N LEU A 40 -8.73 -1.52 19.57
CA LEU A 40 -9.41 -2.76 19.20
C LEU A 40 -10.89 -2.73 19.58
N SER A 41 -11.24 -2.21 20.76
CA SER A 41 -12.62 -2.07 21.20
C SER A 41 -13.40 -1.15 20.26
N GLU A 42 -12.80 -0.03 19.82
CA GLU A 42 -13.42 0.88 18.88
C GLU A 42 -13.61 0.24 17.50
N PHE A 43 -12.57 -0.43 16.99
CA PHE A 43 -12.67 -1.19 15.75
C PHE A 43 -13.81 -2.21 15.82
N LEU A 44 -13.89 -3.01 16.89
CA LEU A 44 -14.95 -4.01 17.07
C LEU A 44 -16.33 -3.37 17.22
N ARG A 45 -16.44 -2.24 17.91
CA ARG A 45 -17.68 -1.47 18.04
C ARG A 45 -18.21 -1.04 16.68
N ILE A 46 -17.35 -0.45 15.84
CA ILE A 46 -17.74 0.05 14.51
C ILE A 46 -18.03 -1.11 13.55
N THR A 47 -17.18 -2.15 13.54
CA THR A 47 -17.33 -3.26 12.58
C THR A 47 -18.45 -4.23 12.91
N SER A 48 -18.91 -4.25 14.15
CA SER A 48 -20.08 -5.03 14.61
C SER A 48 -21.39 -4.24 14.54
N ASP A 49 -21.35 -2.95 14.17
CA ASP A 49 -22.56 -2.15 14.02
C ASP A 49 -23.38 -2.65 12.81
N LYS A 50 -24.64 -3.01 13.06
CA LYS A 50 -25.57 -3.50 12.04
C LYS A 50 -25.97 -2.43 11.02
N SER A 51 -25.78 -1.16 11.35
CA SER A 51 -25.97 -0.02 10.44
C SER A 51 -24.77 0.23 9.54
N ALA A 52 -23.63 -0.41 9.81
CA ALA A 52 -22.44 -0.24 9.00
C ALA A 52 -22.68 -0.75 7.57
N PRO A 53 -22.25 0.00 6.53
CA PRO A 53 -22.40 -0.43 5.15
C PRO A 53 -21.75 -1.80 4.87
N ASP A 54 -22.29 -2.59 3.95
CA ASP A 54 -21.66 -3.86 3.53
C ASP A 54 -20.50 -3.59 2.56
N LEU A 55 -19.27 -3.93 2.97
CA LEU A 55 -18.07 -3.78 2.16
C LEU A 55 -18.12 -4.62 0.86
N LYS A 56 -18.92 -5.70 0.81
CA LYS A 56 -18.95 -6.66 -0.32
C LYS A 56 -19.75 -6.20 -1.54
N ARG A 57 -20.39 -5.03 -1.52
CA ARG A 57 -21.18 -4.49 -2.65
C ARG A 57 -20.39 -3.41 -3.41
N SER A 58 -20.54 -3.31 -4.74
CA SER A 58 -19.76 -2.37 -5.57
C SER A 58 -20.05 -0.91 -5.22
N GLY A 59 -19.01 -0.09 -5.01
CA GLY A 59 -19.13 1.32 -4.59
C GLY A 59 -19.17 1.55 -3.07
N TRP A 60 -18.99 0.49 -2.26
CA TRP A 60 -19.19 0.55 -0.82
C TRP A 60 -17.91 0.75 0.00
N VAL A 61 -16.71 0.61 -0.57
CA VAL A 61 -15.45 0.91 0.15
C VAL A 61 -15.47 2.37 0.64
N GLU A 62 -15.87 3.30 -0.22
CA GLU A 62 -16.02 4.71 0.14
C GLU A 62 -17.12 4.94 1.18
N ASN A 63 -18.31 4.36 1.00
CA ASN A 63 -19.40 4.48 1.97
C ASN A 63 -19.01 3.92 3.33
N TYR A 64 -18.32 2.79 3.36
CA TYR A 64 -17.83 2.16 4.57
C TYR A 64 -16.74 3.00 5.23
N TYR A 65 -15.77 3.50 4.46
CA TYR A 65 -14.76 4.43 4.95
C TYR A 65 -15.39 5.69 5.56
N ASN A 66 -16.33 6.33 4.86
CA ASN A 66 -17.02 7.53 5.34
C ASN A 66 -17.82 7.24 6.62
N TYR A 67 -18.48 6.08 6.69
CA TYR A 67 -19.15 5.62 7.90
C TYR A 67 -18.16 5.48 9.07
N ILE A 68 -17.03 4.78 8.86
CA ILE A 68 -16.00 4.65 9.89
C ILE A 68 -15.48 6.04 10.31
N TYR A 69 -15.05 6.85 9.34
CA TYR A 69 -14.51 8.19 9.57
C TYR A 69 -15.47 9.03 10.43
N ASN A 70 -16.76 9.05 10.12
CA ASN A 70 -17.73 9.83 10.89
C ASN A 70 -18.01 9.25 12.29
N ASN A 71 -17.85 7.94 12.49
CA ASN A 71 -18.20 7.27 13.75
C ASN A 71 -17.01 6.95 14.66
N ILE A 72 -15.76 7.11 14.21
CA ILE A 72 -14.57 7.01 15.07
C ILE A 72 -14.60 8.15 16.08
N ASN A 73 -14.50 7.82 17.36
CA ASN A 73 -14.28 8.81 18.41
C ASN A 73 -12.93 9.52 18.22
N ASN A 74 -12.85 10.81 18.55
CA ASN A 74 -11.57 11.51 18.52
C ASN A 74 -10.69 10.95 19.63
N PHE A 75 -9.69 10.14 19.27
CA PHE A 75 -8.67 9.69 20.19
C PHE A 75 -7.53 10.69 20.17
N ASP A 76 -7.01 11.06 21.35
CA ASP A 76 -5.75 11.80 21.46
C ASP A 76 -4.61 10.80 21.17
N PHE A 77 -4.41 10.53 19.88
CA PHE A 77 -3.53 9.48 19.37
C PHE A 77 -2.30 10.12 18.74
N ASN A 78 -1.11 9.80 19.25
CA ASN A 78 0.14 10.15 18.59
C ASN A 78 0.51 9.01 17.64
N ILE A 79 0.96 9.33 16.42
CA ILE A 79 1.51 8.40 15.41
C ILE A 79 2.53 7.39 15.98
N PHE A 80 3.22 7.76 17.08
CA PHE A 80 4.10 6.85 17.81
C PHE A 80 3.40 5.58 18.32
N ASP A 81 2.12 5.66 18.68
CA ASP A 81 1.33 4.51 19.14
C ASP A 81 0.97 3.55 17.99
N VAL A 82 0.71 4.06 16.77
CA VAL A 82 0.45 3.24 15.58
C VAL A 82 1.68 2.45 15.15
N ASN A 83 2.85 3.10 15.21
CA ASN A 83 4.14 2.45 15.00
C ASN A 83 4.38 1.26 15.96
N GLN A 84 3.99 1.41 17.22
CA GLN A 84 4.17 0.39 18.26
C GLN A 84 3.15 -0.76 18.23
N LEU A 85 1.96 -0.57 17.65
CA LEU A 85 1.01 -1.67 17.38
C LEU A 85 1.68 -2.81 16.60
N THR A 86 2.70 -2.45 15.85
CA THR A 86 3.03 -3.11 14.61
C THR A 86 4.46 -3.71 14.74
N SER A 87 5.35 -3.02 15.47
CA SER A 87 6.77 -3.38 15.67
C SER A 87 7.07 -4.49 16.70
N ASN A 88 6.08 -5.00 17.47
CA ASN A 88 6.29 -6.05 18.48
C ASN A 88 5.68 -7.43 18.13
N VAL A 89 5.49 -7.74 16.85
CA VAL A 89 5.11 -9.09 16.39
C VAL A 89 6.28 -9.75 15.66
N GLN A 90 7.42 -9.82 16.33
CA GLN A 90 8.46 -10.80 16.01
C GLN A 90 8.05 -12.15 16.64
N PRO A 91 7.96 -13.26 15.90
CA PRO A 91 7.85 -14.58 16.48
C PRO A 91 9.22 -14.99 17.05
N TYR A 92 9.57 -14.43 18.19
CA TYR A 92 10.47 -15.06 19.16
C TYR A 92 9.53 -15.44 20.31
N ILE A 93 9.16 -16.68 20.56
CA ILE A 93 9.97 -17.88 20.79
C ILE A 93 9.07 -19.11 20.60
N LYS A 94 9.60 -20.18 20.03
CA LYS A 94 8.94 -21.49 19.81
C LYS A 94 8.49 -22.22 21.10
N ASP A 95 8.82 -21.69 22.27
CA ASP A 95 8.77 -22.39 23.56
C ASP A 95 7.92 -21.71 24.64
N ASP A 96 7.21 -20.60 24.35
CA ASP A 96 6.28 -20.00 25.32
C ASP A 96 4.97 -19.47 24.68
N PRO A 97 3.89 -20.28 24.68
CA PRO A 97 2.57 -19.89 24.18
C PRO A 97 1.91 -18.75 24.97
N SER A 98 2.42 -18.39 26.16
CA SER A 98 1.86 -17.34 27.01
C SER A 98 2.31 -15.92 26.63
N ASN A 99 3.28 -15.80 25.72
CA ASN A 99 3.90 -14.53 25.32
C ASN A 99 3.33 -13.95 24.00
N ASN A 100 2.27 -14.57 23.46
CA ASN A 100 1.55 -14.00 22.32
C ASN A 100 0.73 -12.80 22.80
N SER A 101 1.17 -11.59 22.43
CA SER A 101 0.38 -10.39 22.66
C SER A 101 -1.01 -10.57 22.02
N LYS A 102 -2.08 -10.15 22.71
CA LYS A 102 -3.46 -10.21 22.18
C LYS A 102 -3.58 -9.59 20.78
N PHE A 103 -2.73 -8.62 20.46
CA PHE A 103 -2.65 -8.02 19.14
C PHE A 103 -2.02 -8.92 18.08
N GLY A 104 -0.97 -9.67 18.41
CA GLY A 104 -0.41 -10.66 17.49
C GLY A 104 -1.42 -11.75 17.12
N LEU A 105 -2.24 -12.19 18.08
CA LEU A 105 -3.36 -13.10 17.81
C LEU A 105 -4.45 -12.43 16.96
N PHE A 106 -4.78 -11.17 17.22
CA PHE A 106 -5.72 -10.40 16.40
C PHE A 106 -5.23 -10.25 14.95
N LEU A 107 -3.98 -9.84 14.73
CA LEU A 107 -3.38 -9.75 13.40
C LEU A 107 -3.35 -11.12 12.71
N SER A 108 -3.08 -12.20 13.45
CA SER A 108 -3.15 -13.55 12.91
C SER A 108 -4.57 -13.89 12.44
N ALA A 109 -5.59 -13.55 13.22
CA ALA A 109 -6.99 -13.74 12.83
C ALA A 109 -7.39 -12.89 11.60
N LEU A 110 -6.82 -11.70 11.42
CA LEU A 110 -7.04 -10.89 10.22
C LEU A 110 -6.49 -11.55 8.96
N LYS A 111 -5.38 -12.32 9.08
CA LYS A 111 -4.80 -13.03 7.93
C LYS A 111 -5.77 -14.05 7.34
N ASP A 112 -6.56 -14.69 8.20
CA ASP A 112 -7.49 -15.75 7.81
C ASP A 112 -8.89 -15.21 7.41
N ASP A 113 -9.12 -13.90 7.56
CA ASP A 113 -10.37 -13.23 7.20
C ASP A 113 -10.12 -11.95 6.35
N PRO A 114 -10.10 -12.07 5.01
CA PRO A 114 -9.87 -10.95 4.10
C PRO A 114 -10.85 -9.78 4.27
N SER A 115 -12.08 -10.06 4.69
CA SER A 115 -13.09 -9.03 4.94
C SER A 115 -12.72 -8.22 6.18
N ASN A 116 -12.36 -8.87 7.28
CA ASN A 116 -11.93 -8.17 8.49
C ASN A 116 -10.58 -7.45 8.28
N ASN A 117 -9.67 -8.02 7.51
CA ASN A 117 -8.42 -7.35 7.12
C ASN A 117 -8.69 -6.00 6.42
N SER A 118 -9.59 -6.02 5.43
CA SER A 118 -9.99 -4.82 4.69
C SER A 118 -10.67 -3.78 5.57
N LYS A 119 -11.59 -4.20 6.44
CA LYS A 119 -12.23 -3.31 7.42
C LYS A 119 -11.20 -2.68 8.36
N PHE A 120 -10.21 -3.46 8.80
CA PHE A 120 -9.17 -2.98 9.71
C PHE A 120 -8.27 -1.93 9.06
N GLY A 121 -7.83 -2.15 7.81
CA GLY A 121 -7.03 -1.13 7.12
C GLY A 121 -7.79 0.15 6.80
N LEU A 122 -9.08 0.07 6.43
CA LEU A 122 -9.93 1.25 6.30
C LEU A 122 -10.11 2.00 7.62
N PHE A 123 -10.26 1.26 8.73
CA PHE A 123 -10.32 1.83 10.07
C PHE A 123 -9.03 2.56 10.45
N LEU A 124 -7.86 1.93 10.22
CA LEU A 124 -6.57 2.58 10.47
C LEU A 124 -6.39 3.83 9.60
N SER A 125 -6.74 3.77 8.32
CA SER A 125 -6.68 4.92 7.41
C SER A 125 -7.57 6.07 7.88
N ALA A 126 -8.82 5.78 8.29
CA ALA A 126 -9.73 6.80 8.82
C ALA A 126 -9.21 7.41 10.13
N LEU A 127 -8.65 6.58 11.02
CA LEU A 127 -8.03 7.05 12.26
C LEU A 127 -6.84 7.96 11.98
N ILE A 128 -5.97 7.59 11.03
CA ILE A 128 -4.82 8.40 10.62
C ILE A 128 -5.30 9.75 10.08
N ASN A 129 -6.22 9.75 9.10
CA ASN A 129 -6.70 10.97 8.46
C ASN A 129 -7.43 11.93 9.42
N LYS A 130 -8.04 11.41 10.49
CA LYS A 130 -8.64 12.26 11.54
C LYS A 130 -7.63 12.98 12.43
N ASN A 131 -6.46 12.40 12.62
CA ASN A 131 -5.53 12.82 13.66
C ASN A 131 -4.25 13.46 13.10
N ILE A 132 -3.91 13.15 11.85
CA ILE A 132 -2.70 13.67 11.24
C ILE A 132 -2.88 15.10 10.74
N LYS A 133 -1.84 15.92 10.94
CA LYS A 133 -1.74 17.25 10.32
C LYS A 133 -0.92 17.17 9.04
N GLY A 134 -1.21 18.04 8.07
CA GLY A 134 -0.45 18.10 6.83
C GLY A 134 1.06 18.24 7.07
N GLY A 135 1.86 17.43 6.37
CA GLY A 135 3.32 17.39 6.50
C GLY A 135 3.86 16.49 7.62
N GLU A 136 3.01 15.86 8.44
CA GLU A 136 3.48 14.86 9.42
C GLU A 136 3.88 13.55 8.74
N LYS A 137 4.80 12.81 9.40
CA LYS A 137 5.30 11.53 8.92
C LYS A 137 4.64 10.38 9.67
N ILE A 138 4.10 9.40 8.95
CA ILE A 138 3.51 8.17 9.49
C ILE A 138 4.43 7.00 9.19
N GLN A 139 4.56 6.08 10.12
CA GLN A 139 5.18 4.79 9.85
C GLN A 139 4.29 3.67 10.41
N ILE A 140 4.21 2.56 9.67
CA ILE A 140 3.48 1.35 10.02
C ILE A 140 4.38 0.15 9.70
N ILE A 141 4.58 -0.74 10.67
CA ILE A 141 5.42 -1.94 10.53
C ILE A 141 4.57 -3.16 10.86
N THR A 142 3.89 -3.80 9.92
CA THR A 142 3.03 -4.96 10.21
C THR A 142 3.70 -6.29 9.86
N SER A 143 3.33 -7.37 10.54
CA SER A 143 3.76 -8.74 10.24
C SER A 143 2.91 -9.41 9.15
N ILE A 144 1.77 -8.81 8.81
CA ILE A 144 0.86 -9.27 7.77
C ILE A 144 0.52 -8.13 6.80
N PRO A 145 0.23 -8.43 5.51
CA PRO A 145 -0.35 -7.45 4.61
C PRO A 145 -1.71 -6.98 5.14
N ILE A 146 -1.91 -5.66 5.22
CA ILE A 146 -3.21 -5.05 5.55
C ILE A 146 -3.72 -4.30 4.31
N HIS A 147 -4.93 -4.64 3.85
CA HIS A 147 -5.58 -4.02 2.71
C HIS A 147 -6.04 -2.59 3.01
N TYR A 148 -6.03 -1.71 2.01
CA TYR A 148 -6.53 -0.33 2.11
C TYR A 148 -5.84 0.56 3.17
N LEU A 149 -4.57 0.26 3.49
CA LEU A 149 -3.75 1.21 4.27
C LEU A 149 -3.55 2.50 3.48
N PHE A 150 -3.60 3.64 4.18
CA PHE A 150 -3.48 4.98 3.61
C PHE A 150 -4.55 5.31 2.56
N TYR A 151 -5.73 4.70 2.67
CA TYR A 151 -6.88 5.06 1.85
C TYR A 151 -7.27 6.53 2.06
N LYS A 152 -7.40 7.31 0.98
CA LYS A 152 -7.67 8.76 1.00
C LYS A 152 -6.72 9.56 1.89
N LEU A 153 -5.47 9.14 2.00
CA LEU A 153 -4.44 9.89 2.73
C LEU A 153 -4.24 11.28 2.10
N GLU A 154 -4.24 12.35 2.90
CA GLU A 154 -4.21 13.72 2.39
C GLU A 154 -3.16 14.60 3.07
N ASN A 155 -2.09 14.97 2.34
CA ASN A 155 -0.96 15.82 2.75
C ASN A 155 0.24 15.21 3.53
N PRO A 156 0.22 14.00 4.13
CA PRO A 156 1.37 13.51 4.89
C PRO A 156 2.32 12.66 4.05
N GLU A 157 3.41 12.30 4.72
CA GLU A 157 4.40 11.33 4.22
C GLU A 157 4.25 10.03 5.02
N ALA A 158 4.04 8.91 4.36
CA ALA A 158 3.68 7.64 4.99
C ALA A 158 4.62 6.50 4.58
N TYR A 159 4.99 5.68 5.56
CA TYR A 159 5.90 4.56 5.41
C TYR A 159 5.23 3.28 5.88
N VAL A 160 5.32 2.20 5.10
CA VAL A 160 4.86 0.88 5.51
C VAL A 160 5.80 -0.23 5.05
N ASN A 161 6.12 -1.20 5.89
CA ASN A 161 6.94 -2.33 5.43
C ASN A 161 6.17 -3.25 4.46
N ILE A 162 4.93 -3.63 4.80
CA ILE A 162 4.08 -4.50 3.97
C ILE A 162 2.62 -4.05 4.02
N ALA A 163 2.04 -3.86 2.84
CA ALA A 163 0.63 -3.58 2.65
C ALA A 163 -0.01 -4.67 1.77
N GLY A 164 -1.30 -4.89 1.96
CA GLY A 164 -2.11 -5.67 1.04
C GLY A 164 -2.51 -4.84 -0.19
N ALA A 165 -3.55 -5.29 -0.88
CA ALA A 165 -4.18 -4.53 -1.97
C ALA A 165 -4.69 -3.14 -1.53
N GLY A 166 -4.70 -2.18 -2.44
CA GLY A 166 -5.27 -0.84 -2.26
C GLY A 166 -4.46 0.09 -1.36
N LEU A 167 -3.14 -0.10 -1.26
CA LEU A 167 -2.26 0.85 -0.57
C LEU A 167 -2.38 2.24 -1.19
N GLY A 168 -2.66 3.29 -0.40
CA GLY A 168 -2.68 4.68 -0.91
C GLY A 168 -3.80 4.97 -1.91
N LEU A 169 -4.83 4.12 -1.94
CA LEU A 169 -5.93 4.23 -2.89
C LEU A 169 -6.71 5.53 -2.64
N PHE A 170 -6.88 6.34 -3.70
CA PHE A 170 -7.39 7.72 -3.66
C PHE A 170 -6.62 8.71 -2.77
N ALA A 171 -5.34 8.47 -2.47
CA ALA A 171 -4.52 9.45 -1.76
C ALA A 171 -4.36 10.76 -2.57
N ASP A 172 -4.19 11.89 -1.88
CA ASP A 172 -3.97 13.20 -2.47
C ASP A 172 -2.83 13.94 -1.78
N ASN A 173 -2.02 14.67 -2.56
CA ASN A 173 -0.91 15.50 -2.08
C ASN A 173 0.03 14.79 -1.07
N SER A 174 0.24 13.48 -1.21
CA SER A 174 0.93 12.64 -0.21
C SER A 174 2.15 11.94 -0.79
N LYS A 175 3.08 11.56 0.09
CA LYS A 175 4.21 10.69 -0.27
C LYS A 175 4.05 9.35 0.43
N ILE A 176 4.14 8.23 -0.29
CA ILE A 176 3.92 6.90 0.27
C ILE A 176 5.09 5.99 -0.11
N TYR A 177 5.67 5.33 0.90
CA TYR A 177 6.80 4.42 0.75
C TYR A 177 6.43 3.03 1.27
N ALA A 178 6.67 1.99 0.46
CA ALA A 178 6.46 0.61 0.85
C ALA A 178 7.56 -0.36 0.38
N ASP A 179 7.91 -1.37 1.20
CA ASP A 179 8.74 -2.48 0.70
C ASP A 179 7.88 -3.43 -0.14
N LYS A 180 6.65 -3.72 0.29
CA LYS A 180 5.72 -4.59 -0.43
C LYS A 180 4.30 -4.02 -0.40
N ALA A 181 3.62 -4.09 -1.54
CA ALA A 181 2.20 -3.80 -1.66
C ALA A 181 1.52 -4.88 -2.51
N GLY A 182 0.21 -5.09 -2.31
CA GLY A 182 -0.60 -5.92 -3.20
C GLY A 182 -1.05 -5.16 -4.44
N ASP A 183 -2.13 -5.65 -5.04
CA ASP A 183 -2.75 -5.04 -6.23
C ASP A 183 -3.28 -3.62 -5.94
N ASP A 184 -3.45 -2.82 -6.98
CA ASP A 184 -4.08 -1.49 -6.92
C ASP A 184 -3.38 -0.49 -5.98
N ALA A 185 -2.10 -0.69 -5.69
CA ALA A 185 -1.31 0.27 -4.93
C ALA A 185 -1.25 1.62 -5.68
N GLY A 186 -1.66 2.72 -5.06
CA GLY A 186 -1.74 4.05 -5.69
C GLY A 186 -2.89 4.22 -6.67
N TYR A 187 -3.90 3.34 -6.64
CA TYR A 187 -5.06 3.46 -7.54
C TYR A 187 -5.77 4.81 -7.35
N ASN A 188 -5.96 5.54 -8.45
CA ASN A 188 -6.59 6.87 -8.50
C ASN A 188 -6.01 7.90 -7.52
N MET A 189 -4.75 7.79 -7.13
CA MET A 189 -4.09 8.84 -6.34
C MET A 189 -3.82 10.10 -7.18
N GLN A 190 -3.74 11.26 -6.53
CA GLN A 190 -3.55 12.56 -7.19
C GLN A 190 -2.43 13.35 -6.53
N ASN A 191 -1.60 14.01 -7.33
CA ASN A 191 -0.51 14.88 -6.82
C ASN A 191 0.41 14.16 -5.82
N CYS A 192 0.61 12.85 -5.99
CA CYS A 192 1.31 11.99 -5.04
C CYS A 192 2.68 11.55 -5.55
N GLU A 193 3.52 11.13 -4.61
CA GLU A 193 4.77 10.41 -4.88
C GLU A 193 4.68 9.01 -4.23
N LEU A 194 4.74 7.95 -5.02
CA LEU A 194 4.64 6.56 -4.55
C LEU A 194 5.93 5.80 -4.82
N HIS A 195 6.51 5.18 -3.80
CA HIS A 195 7.69 4.32 -3.90
C HIS A 195 7.37 2.93 -3.36
N VAL A 196 7.47 1.90 -4.20
CA VAL A 196 7.22 0.51 -3.78
C VAL A 196 8.29 -0.42 -4.29
N LYS A 197 8.98 -1.19 -3.43
CA LYS A 197 9.95 -2.17 -3.96
C LYS A 197 9.26 -3.28 -4.74
N LYS A 198 8.21 -3.90 -4.21
CA LYS A 198 7.41 -4.90 -4.93
C LYS A 198 5.92 -4.63 -4.83
N ALA A 199 5.23 -4.59 -5.97
CA ALA A 199 3.78 -4.43 -6.05
C ALA A 199 3.13 -5.58 -6.83
N GLY A 200 1.83 -5.80 -6.59
CA GLY A 200 0.98 -6.67 -7.41
C GLY A 200 0.58 -6.00 -8.72
N ASP A 201 -0.58 -6.38 -9.24
CA ASP A 201 -1.11 -5.81 -10.49
C ASP A 201 -1.57 -4.34 -10.29
N TRP A 202 -1.69 -3.61 -11.40
CA TRP A 202 -2.34 -2.28 -11.44
C TRP A 202 -1.69 -1.18 -10.59
N LEU A 203 -0.38 -1.25 -10.33
CA LEU A 203 0.35 -0.18 -9.63
C LEU A 203 0.11 1.18 -10.28
N GLY A 204 -0.36 2.14 -9.48
CA GLY A 204 -0.63 3.52 -9.88
C GLY A 204 -1.77 3.67 -10.88
N SER A 205 -2.60 2.64 -11.07
CA SER A 205 -3.67 2.65 -12.07
C SER A 205 -4.62 3.84 -11.84
N GLY A 206 -4.86 4.63 -12.88
CA GLY A 206 -5.69 5.83 -12.84
C GLY A 206 -5.09 7.02 -12.07
N ALA A 207 -3.82 6.97 -11.66
CA ALA A 207 -3.18 8.09 -10.97
C ALA A 207 -3.10 9.35 -11.86
N ILE A 208 -3.15 10.52 -11.24
CA ILE A 208 -3.14 11.83 -11.92
C ILE A 208 -2.06 12.72 -11.32
N ASN A 209 -1.30 13.44 -12.17
CA ASN A 209 -0.26 14.41 -11.74
C ASN A 209 0.71 13.84 -10.70
N SER A 210 1.07 12.56 -10.81
CA SER A 210 1.79 11.83 -9.77
C SER A 210 3.08 11.22 -10.30
N THR A 211 4.02 10.96 -9.39
CA THR A 211 5.27 10.25 -9.69
C THR A 211 5.28 8.90 -8.97
N ILE A 212 5.59 7.83 -9.69
CA ILE A 212 5.55 6.46 -9.18
C ILE A 212 6.89 5.77 -9.45
N TYR A 213 7.46 5.15 -8.44
CA TYR A 213 8.68 4.36 -8.51
C TYR A 213 8.42 2.94 -8.01
N ALA A 214 8.85 1.95 -8.77
CA ALA A 214 8.91 0.57 -8.28
C ALA A 214 10.08 -0.25 -8.81
N TYR A 215 10.47 -1.27 -8.03
CA TYR A 215 11.50 -2.21 -8.47
C TYR A 215 10.90 -3.38 -9.25
N GLU A 216 9.87 -4.05 -8.71
CA GLU A 216 9.15 -5.11 -9.40
C GLU A 216 7.65 -4.89 -9.30
N VAL A 217 6.97 -5.02 -10.44
CA VAL A 217 5.51 -4.96 -10.54
C VAL A 217 5.06 -6.13 -11.40
N GLU A 218 3.88 -6.66 -11.09
CA GLU A 218 3.20 -7.63 -11.94
C GLU A 218 2.62 -6.91 -13.19
N ASP A 219 1.41 -7.22 -13.62
CA ASP A 219 0.84 -6.69 -14.85
C ASP A 219 0.19 -5.30 -14.63
N TYR A 220 -0.01 -4.56 -15.73
CA TYR A 220 -0.77 -3.30 -15.78
C TYR A 220 -0.22 -2.14 -14.94
N ALA A 221 1.08 -2.13 -14.65
CA ALA A 221 1.75 -0.97 -14.05
C ALA A 221 1.47 0.31 -14.86
N GLY A 222 0.97 1.36 -14.22
CA GLY A 222 0.66 2.64 -14.86
C GLY A 222 -0.55 2.62 -15.80
N TYR A 223 -1.49 1.68 -15.61
CA TYR A 223 -2.70 1.66 -16.41
C TYR A 223 -3.51 2.96 -16.28
N ASN A 224 -3.90 3.58 -17.41
CA ASN A 224 -4.73 4.79 -17.47
C ASN A 224 -4.22 5.96 -16.60
N ILE A 225 -2.90 6.07 -16.38
CA ILE A 225 -2.30 7.24 -15.70
C ILE A 225 -2.42 8.50 -16.56
N GLN A 226 -2.48 9.68 -15.94
CA GLN A 226 -2.63 10.96 -16.62
C GLN A 226 -1.68 12.01 -16.08
N SER A 227 -0.86 12.59 -16.95
CA SER A 227 0.14 13.59 -16.56
C SER A 227 1.08 13.08 -15.46
N CYS A 228 1.45 11.80 -15.54
CA CYS A 228 2.26 11.12 -14.54
C CYS A 228 3.64 10.75 -15.07
N GLU A 229 4.53 10.46 -14.14
CA GLU A 229 5.83 9.84 -14.41
C GLU A 229 5.93 8.50 -13.68
N LEU A 230 6.15 7.42 -14.41
CA LEU A 230 6.27 6.07 -13.88
C LEU A 230 7.67 5.52 -14.17
N HIS A 231 8.36 5.08 -13.12
CA HIS A 231 9.66 4.42 -13.17
C HIS A 231 9.56 3.03 -12.59
N VAL A 232 9.76 2.01 -13.40
CA VAL A 232 9.74 0.62 -12.93
C VAL A 232 11.00 -0.10 -13.37
N LYS A 233 11.67 -0.84 -12.48
CA LYS A 233 12.81 -1.64 -12.95
C LYS A 233 12.32 -2.84 -13.76
N LYS A 234 11.34 -3.58 -13.24
CA LYS A 234 10.76 -4.73 -13.94
C LYS A 234 9.24 -4.67 -13.84
N ALA A 235 8.58 -4.69 -14.99
CA ALA A 235 7.12 -4.79 -15.10
C ALA A 235 6.71 -6.02 -15.91
N GLY A 236 5.54 -6.55 -15.57
CA GLY A 236 4.85 -7.55 -16.36
C GLY A 236 4.25 -6.98 -17.65
N ASN A 237 3.12 -7.53 -18.04
CA ASN A 237 2.42 -7.20 -19.27
C ASN A 237 1.72 -5.84 -19.17
N ARG A 238 1.50 -5.21 -20.32
CA ARG A 238 0.67 -4.02 -20.49
C ARG A 238 1.11 -2.82 -19.63
N LEU A 239 2.41 -2.70 -19.40
CA LEU A 239 3.03 -1.50 -18.83
C LEU A 239 2.56 -0.24 -19.57
N GLY A 240 2.07 0.75 -18.83
CA GLY A 240 1.65 2.05 -19.35
C GLY A 240 0.44 1.99 -20.30
N ALA A 241 -0.36 0.92 -20.26
CA ALA A 241 -1.55 0.83 -21.08
C ALA A 241 -2.53 1.96 -20.77
N ASP A 242 -3.13 2.56 -21.79
CA ASP A 242 -4.06 3.70 -21.71
C ASP A 242 -3.47 4.97 -21.05
N ALA A 243 -2.15 5.05 -20.84
CA ALA A 243 -1.49 6.24 -20.29
C ALA A 243 -1.69 7.47 -21.18
N LYS A 244 -1.86 8.65 -20.57
CA LYS A 244 -2.12 9.92 -21.28
C LYS A 244 -1.20 11.03 -20.79
N ASN A 245 -0.59 11.78 -21.71
CA ASN A 245 0.31 12.90 -21.38
C ASN A 245 1.38 12.51 -20.34
N SER A 246 1.84 11.26 -20.36
CA SER A 246 2.66 10.68 -19.29
C SER A 246 3.99 10.15 -19.81
N LYS A 247 4.94 9.95 -18.90
CA LYS A 247 6.23 9.33 -19.18
C LYS A 247 6.34 8.02 -18.43
N VAL A 248 6.70 6.96 -19.14
CA VAL A 248 6.81 5.61 -18.58
C VAL A 248 8.19 5.04 -18.88
N TYR A 249 8.93 4.69 -17.84
CA TYR A 249 10.29 4.17 -17.90
C TYR A 249 10.34 2.75 -17.35
N ALA A 250 10.95 1.84 -18.10
CA ALA A 250 11.22 0.49 -17.64
C ALA A 250 12.59 -0.06 -18.04
N ASP A 251 13.29 -0.73 -17.12
CA ASP A 251 14.46 -1.54 -17.49
C ASP A 251 14.01 -2.82 -18.21
N GLU A 252 12.96 -3.48 -17.69
CA GLU A 252 12.34 -4.66 -18.30
C GLU A 252 10.82 -4.54 -18.34
N ALA A 253 10.22 -4.87 -19.49
CA ALA A 253 8.77 -4.90 -19.65
C ALA A 253 8.30 -6.17 -20.39
N GLY A 254 7.09 -6.63 -20.08
CA GLY A 254 6.43 -7.76 -20.72
C GLY A 254 5.69 -7.42 -22.02
N ILE A 255 4.65 -8.19 -22.32
CA ILE A 255 3.90 -8.14 -23.58
C ILE A 255 2.93 -6.95 -23.60
N ASN A 256 2.70 -6.36 -24.77
CA ASN A 256 1.73 -5.29 -25.03
C ASN A 256 1.97 -4.00 -24.23
N ALA A 257 3.24 -3.67 -23.95
CA ALA A 257 3.58 -2.39 -23.36
C ALA A 257 3.12 -1.23 -24.26
N GLY A 258 2.63 -0.15 -23.63
CA GLY A 258 2.12 1.04 -24.30
C GLY A 258 0.76 0.87 -25.00
N SER A 259 0.02 -0.21 -24.74
CA SER A 259 -1.30 -0.43 -25.35
C SER A 259 -2.20 0.78 -25.20
N ASN A 260 -2.64 1.37 -26.31
CA ASN A 260 -3.58 2.51 -26.36
C ASN A 260 -3.13 3.78 -25.63
N MET A 261 -1.83 3.93 -25.34
CA MET A 261 -1.30 5.16 -24.77
C MET A 261 -1.50 6.34 -25.74
N LYS A 262 -1.60 7.57 -25.21
CA LYS A 262 -1.84 8.78 -26.02
C LYS A 262 -0.99 9.95 -25.54
N ASN A 263 -0.36 10.65 -26.49
CA ASN A 263 0.49 11.81 -26.23
C ASN A 263 1.53 11.54 -25.14
N SER A 264 2.09 10.33 -25.11
CA SER A 264 2.92 9.85 -24.01
C SER A 264 4.26 9.33 -24.52
N GLU A 265 5.23 9.26 -23.62
CA GLU A 265 6.57 8.74 -23.90
C GLU A 265 6.77 7.40 -23.19
N LEU A 266 7.26 6.39 -23.92
CA LEU A 266 7.55 5.06 -23.39
C LEU A 266 9.02 4.71 -23.63
N PHE A 267 9.74 4.46 -22.55
CA PHE A 267 11.15 4.09 -22.53
C PHE A 267 11.29 2.68 -21.97
N ILE A 268 11.73 1.73 -22.80
CA ILE A 268 11.93 0.34 -22.37
C ILE A 268 13.31 -0.12 -22.79
N TYR A 269 14.18 -0.46 -21.83
CA TYR A 269 15.52 -0.92 -22.17
C TYR A 269 15.48 -2.34 -22.75
N LYS A 270 14.84 -3.27 -22.04
CA LYS A 270 14.69 -4.67 -22.44
C LYS A 270 13.21 -5.06 -22.54
N LEU A 271 12.77 -5.37 -23.75
CA LEU A 271 11.40 -5.79 -24.03
C LEU A 271 11.33 -7.34 -24.11
N ASN A 272 10.79 -7.97 -23.08
CA ASN A 272 10.57 -9.42 -23.01
C ASN A 272 9.21 -9.80 -23.62
N GLY A 273 8.95 -9.34 -24.84
CA GLY A 273 7.66 -9.48 -25.52
C GLY A 273 7.58 -8.61 -26.76
N ASN A 274 6.41 -8.04 -27.01
CA ASN A 274 6.15 -7.09 -28.08
C ASN A 274 5.53 -5.80 -27.51
N LEU A 275 5.75 -4.69 -28.22
CA LEU A 275 4.95 -3.48 -28.03
C LEU A 275 3.53 -3.74 -28.55
N ALA A 276 2.54 -3.04 -28.00
CA ALA A 276 1.21 -3.04 -28.59
C ALA A 276 1.22 -2.23 -29.90
N ASP A 277 0.54 -2.72 -30.95
CA ASP A 277 0.46 -1.97 -32.22
C ASP A 277 -0.11 -0.56 -32.03
N SER A 278 -1.05 -0.39 -31.11
CA SER A 278 -1.67 0.90 -30.79
C SER A 278 -0.74 1.89 -30.08
N CYS A 279 0.43 1.48 -29.58
CA CYS A 279 1.40 2.44 -29.02
C CYS A 279 1.99 3.36 -30.12
N PHE A 280 1.91 2.94 -31.39
CA PHE A 280 2.37 3.70 -32.55
C PHE A 280 1.30 4.57 -33.20
N GLU A 281 0.13 4.68 -32.57
CA GLU A 281 -0.98 5.52 -33.01
C GLU A 281 -0.95 6.85 -32.26
N GLY A 282 -1.16 7.95 -32.98
CA GLY A 282 -1.15 9.30 -32.39
C GLY A 282 0.26 9.84 -32.11
N ASN A 283 0.36 10.79 -31.17
CA ASN A 283 1.59 11.52 -30.87
C ASN A 283 2.37 10.89 -29.72
N ASN A 284 2.63 9.59 -29.79
CA ASN A 284 3.47 8.91 -28.81
C ASN A 284 4.92 8.88 -29.27
N GLU A 285 5.84 8.88 -28.31
CA GLU A 285 7.26 8.65 -28.58
C GLU A 285 7.72 7.36 -27.89
N ILE A 286 8.33 6.47 -28.67
CA ILE A 286 8.75 5.15 -28.19
C ILE A 286 10.27 5.04 -28.28
N TYR A 287 10.89 4.65 -27.19
CA TYR A 287 12.33 4.53 -27.01
C TYR A 287 12.68 3.12 -26.54
N LEU A 288 13.52 2.41 -27.29
CA LEU A 288 13.94 1.04 -26.97
C LEU A 288 15.45 0.93 -26.80
N GLY A 289 15.91 0.11 -25.86
CA GLY A 289 17.31 -0.29 -25.78
C GLY A 289 17.74 -1.09 -27.02
N GLU A 290 19.05 -1.08 -27.31
CA GLU A 290 19.63 -1.54 -28.59
C GLU A 290 19.14 -2.92 -29.06
N GLU A 291 19.22 -3.93 -28.20
CA GLU A 291 18.83 -5.29 -28.56
C GLU A 291 17.32 -5.41 -28.80
N SER A 292 16.50 -4.73 -28.00
CA SER A 292 15.05 -4.68 -28.19
C SER A 292 14.69 -3.95 -29.49
N TYR A 293 15.39 -2.87 -29.81
CA TYR A 293 15.23 -2.11 -31.05
C TYR A 293 15.57 -2.97 -32.27
N LYS A 294 16.75 -3.59 -32.32
CA LYS A 294 17.18 -4.45 -33.43
C LYS A 294 16.17 -5.57 -33.69
N LYS A 295 15.74 -6.24 -32.63
CA LYS A 295 14.73 -7.31 -32.71
C LYS A 295 13.41 -6.79 -33.27
N LEU A 296 12.89 -5.67 -32.75
CA LEU A 296 11.64 -5.09 -33.23
C LEU A 296 11.70 -4.75 -34.72
N ILE A 297 12.80 -4.15 -35.20
CA ILE A 297 12.94 -3.76 -36.61
C ILE A 297 13.12 -4.98 -37.52
N GLN A 298 13.78 -6.03 -37.04
CA GLN A 298 13.88 -7.30 -37.76
C GLN A 298 12.51 -7.97 -37.92
N ASP A 299 11.75 -8.06 -36.84
CA ASP A 299 10.44 -8.74 -36.82
C ASP A 299 9.34 -7.89 -37.48
N TYR A 300 9.44 -6.56 -37.36
CA TYR A 300 8.44 -5.59 -37.83
C TYR A 300 9.08 -4.33 -38.46
N PRO A 301 9.66 -4.43 -39.67
CA PRO A 301 10.36 -3.32 -40.33
C PRO A 301 9.54 -2.04 -40.52
N LYS A 302 8.20 -2.17 -40.55
CA LYS A 302 7.24 -1.04 -40.63
C LYS A 302 7.39 -0.01 -39.50
N TYR A 303 8.06 -0.35 -38.39
CA TYR A 303 8.22 0.52 -37.23
C TYR A 303 9.56 1.25 -37.14
N ILE A 304 10.45 1.12 -38.13
CA ILE A 304 11.80 1.72 -38.11
C ILE A 304 11.82 3.23 -37.88
N ASN A 305 10.84 3.97 -38.43
CA ASN A 305 10.75 5.43 -38.28
C ASN A 305 9.83 5.84 -37.13
N LYS A 306 9.34 4.89 -36.33
CA LYS A 306 8.40 5.13 -35.22
C LYS A 306 9.02 4.90 -33.83
N VAL A 307 10.22 4.31 -33.79
CA VAL A 307 10.91 3.95 -32.56
C VAL A 307 12.29 4.59 -32.59
N LYS A 308 12.72 5.14 -31.46
CA LYS A 308 14.04 5.72 -31.27
C LYS A 308 14.90 4.78 -30.43
N LEU A 309 16.21 4.80 -30.65
CA LEU A 309 17.15 4.10 -29.78
C LEU A 309 17.24 4.84 -28.43
N TRP A 310 17.18 4.09 -27.34
CA TRP A 310 17.41 4.61 -26.00
C TRP A 310 18.81 4.23 -25.52
N GLU A 311 19.71 5.19 -25.52
CA GLU A 311 21.01 5.05 -24.87
C GLU A 311 20.83 5.37 -23.38
N LYS A 312 20.73 4.33 -22.56
CA LYS A 312 20.63 4.50 -21.11
C LYS A 312 21.95 5.08 -20.61
N THR A 313 21.96 6.37 -20.28
CA THR A 313 23.05 6.96 -19.50
C THR A 313 23.07 6.31 -18.12
N THR A 314 24.16 5.58 -17.84
CA THR A 314 24.45 4.90 -16.57
C THR A 314 24.53 5.85 -15.39
#